data_AF-A0A7K3ENV3-F1
#
_entry.id   AF-A0A7K3ENV3-F1
#
_cell.length_a   1.000
_cell.length_b   1.000
_cell.length_c   1.000
_cell.angle_alpha   90.00
_cell.angle_beta   90.00
_cell.angle_gamma   90.00
#
_symmetry.space_group_name_H-M   'P 1'
#
loop_
_entity.id
_entity.type
_entity.pdbx_description
1 polymer ?
#
loop_
_entity_poly.entity_id
_entity_poly.type
_entity_poly.pdbx_seq_one_letter_code
_entity_poly.pdbx_strand_id
1 'polypeptide(L)'
;MQIKPRQHLLDIWQAMARHSFDDGKLVRGDTDGLSSVADAERLLCILYPATEVPAFRLDQPDTTERDVLRALDRVGSRLEIPPNLITALTQFMRTHTGTDDSPTFSGGHYFRPAEPGGQITHEQHQLGVVDSYSMSVTLCLATLGFLKIYEGTTTRPEVRRAIAELRDATNTRLTSAMVSLLRSFTVNVFDAESEQGSRLIEVIGQGGQSDRLVLQQFSRRLRPLRATIIESISRGIQVDEGIRDESQLFECGWAWGIVKDAPKITDLSLPVPGQPDGIADRLPYVYFTVTALDGIQDLFSERTLTLGLLDEDQQKLAEMLRLRWELSQQYWSAIARFGSERWPLEDLPWQTTGLRLESEYFSLTVAAIVVHDLVRRKATDDDLTRTVAIMERLADRGRVTSRMTRNDPTILLHTPGVTMPLAGSERSGGQLLWRMTDFSAQLLKRIIQLAELSRNIGAQDRLLRLAEQAFEHLWSRRIDEDEGAGLWDNVQAVFPEAHEAGLRMSWSITERVTECLVAARILYEQQPIRSPELAELARELLSEATHLFGKEQLEASAAADGSRARAMRSIESRLDHARSLVDDRPATAFALALPVLQELDTLAQARGAAAQEV
;
A
#
# COMPACT_ATOMS: atom_id res chain seq x y z
N MET A 1 -9.22 8.54 16.37
CA MET A 1 -10.46 7.77 16.08
C MET A 1 -10.08 6.32 15.81
N GLN A 2 -10.75 5.33 16.40
CA GLN A 2 -10.40 3.91 16.17
C GLN A 2 -10.68 3.51 14.71
N ILE A 3 -9.72 2.84 14.07
CA ILE A 3 -9.89 2.30 12.71
C ILE A 3 -10.81 1.07 12.77
N LYS A 4 -11.95 1.13 12.08
CA LYS A 4 -12.88 -0.01 11.95
C LYS A 4 -12.98 -0.43 10.48
N PRO A 5 -12.02 -1.25 9.96
CA PRO A 5 -11.88 -1.51 8.53
C PRO A 5 -13.18 -1.94 7.86
N ARG A 6 -13.90 -2.91 8.44
CA ARG A 6 -15.15 -3.41 7.86
C ARG A 6 -16.21 -2.31 7.74
N GLN A 7 -16.48 -1.60 8.83
CA GLN A 7 -17.52 -0.56 8.83
C GLN A 7 -17.16 0.56 7.85
N HIS A 8 -15.93 1.04 7.89
CA HIS A 8 -15.51 2.15 7.04
C HIS A 8 -15.46 1.78 5.56
N LEU A 9 -15.05 0.56 5.20
CA LEU A 9 -15.14 0.07 3.82
C LEU A 9 -16.60 0.01 3.34
N LEU A 10 -17.54 -0.45 4.17
CA LEU A 10 -18.97 -0.44 3.83
C LEU A 10 -19.50 0.99 3.64
N ASP A 11 -19.07 1.94 4.48
CA ASP A 11 -19.45 3.35 4.35
C ASP A 11 -18.94 3.94 3.01
N ILE A 12 -17.70 3.62 2.63
CA ILE A 12 -17.10 4.04 1.35
C ILE A 12 -17.84 3.41 0.18
N TRP A 13 -18.12 2.11 0.23
CA TRP A 13 -18.86 1.41 -0.81
C TRP A 13 -20.25 1.99 -1.01
N GLN A 14 -20.95 2.33 0.09
CA GLN A 14 -22.26 2.98 0.01
C GLN A 14 -22.18 4.37 -0.64
N ALA A 15 -21.21 5.20 -0.23
CA ALA A 15 -21.03 6.54 -0.80
C ALA A 15 -20.64 6.47 -2.28
N MET A 16 -19.73 5.57 -2.64
CA MET A 16 -19.25 5.38 -4.00
C MET A 16 -20.36 4.80 -4.90
N ALA A 17 -21.10 3.79 -4.44
CA ALA A 17 -22.22 3.22 -5.17
C ALA A 17 -23.30 4.26 -5.46
N ARG A 18 -23.62 5.12 -4.48
CA ARG A 18 -24.55 6.25 -4.68
C ARG A 18 -24.07 7.24 -5.72
N HIS A 19 -22.78 7.55 -5.75
CA HIS A 19 -22.21 8.53 -6.67
C HIS A 19 -22.01 7.97 -8.10
N SER A 20 -21.56 6.71 -8.20
CA SER A 20 -21.03 6.17 -9.47
C SER A 20 -21.98 5.22 -10.19
N PHE A 21 -23.07 4.78 -9.55
CA PHE A 21 -24.02 3.85 -10.15
C PHE A 21 -25.44 4.40 -10.11
N ASP A 22 -26.12 4.31 -11.25
CA ASP A 22 -27.55 4.53 -11.39
C ASP A 22 -28.19 3.28 -12.00
N ASP A 23 -29.07 2.64 -11.23
CA ASP A 23 -29.72 1.37 -11.58
C ASP A 23 -28.74 0.31 -12.10
N GLY A 24 -27.63 0.12 -11.37
CA GLY A 24 -26.58 -0.84 -11.70
C GLY A 24 -25.67 -0.47 -12.88
N LYS A 25 -25.87 0.69 -13.52
CA LYS A 25 -25.01 1.17 -14.61
C LYS A 25 -24.02 2.19 -14.09
N LEU A 26 -22.76 2.05 -14.51
CA LEU A 26 -21.72 3.02 -14.20
C LEU A 26 -22.03 4.37 -14.87
N VAL A 27 -22.26 5.39 -14.06
CA VAL A 27 -22.52 6.77 -14.51
C VAL A 27 -21.19 7.44 -14.85
N ARG A 28 -21.16 8.16 -15.97
CA ARG A 28 -19.99 8.95 -16.35
C ARG A 28 -20.11 10.38 -15.82
N GLY A 29 -19.08 10.84 -15.11
CA GLY A 29 -18.89 12.24 -14.76
C GLY A 29 -18.24 13.03 -15.90
N ASP A 30 -18.22 14.36 -15.75
CA ASP A 30 -17.68 15.31 -16.77
C ASP A 30 -16.20 15.11 -17.10
N THR A 31 -15.46 14.44 -16.21
CA THR A 31 -14.02 14.19 -16.39
C THR A 31 -13.66 12.74 -16.64
N ASP A 32 -14.65 11.87 -16.76
CA ASP A 32 -14.45 10.45 -17.01
C ASP A 32 -13.95 10.22 -18.45
N GLY A 33 -13.06 9.24 -18.63
CA GLY A 33 -12.41 8.99 -19.91
C GLY A 33 -11.31 9.98 -20.29
N LEU A 34 -11.11 11.05 -19.50
CA LEU A 34 -9.98 11.97 -19.69
C LEU A 34 -8.72 11.48 -18.98
N SER A 35 -8.85 10.71 -17.90
CA SER A 35 -7.74 10.19 -17.11
C SER A 35 -7.95 8.72 -16.81
N SER A 36 -7.08 7.89 -17.35
CA SER A 36 -7.06 6.46 -17.06
C SER A 36 -6.73 6.18 -15.58
N VAL A 37 -5.98 7.07 -14.94
CA VAL A 37 -5.68 7.02 -13.50
C VAL A 37 -6.96 7.16 -12.67
N ALA A 38 -7.70 8.26 -12.86
CA ALA A 38 -8.88 8.54 -12.03
C ALA A 38 -10.01 7.52 -12.19
N ASP A 39 -10.20 7.02 -13.42
CA ASP A 39 -11.20 5.98 -13.68
C ASP A 39 -10.81 4.65 -13.02
N ALA A 40 -9.52 4.30 -13.01
CA ALA A 40 -9.04 3.11 -12.33
C ALA A 40 -9.15 3.24 -10.80
N GLU A 41 -8.81 4.41 -10.23
CA GLU A 41 -8.95 4.70 -8.80
C GLU A 41 -10.39 4.47 -8.31
N ARG A 42 -11.37 4.99 -9.07
CA ARG A 42 -12.80 4.77 -8.78
C ARG A 42 -13.18 3.28 -8.76
N LEU A 43 -12.74 2.51 -9.75
CA LEU A 43 -13.09 1.08 -9.84
C LEU A 43 -12.41 0.25 -8.76
N LEU A 44 -11.17 0.60 -8.38
CA LEU A 44 -10.43 -0.05 -7.32
C LEU A 44 -11.05 0.16 -5.94
N CYS A 45 -11.81 1.24 -5.74
CA CYS A 45 -12.59 1.42 -4.51
C CYS A 45 -13.54 0.23 -4.22
N ILE A 46 -14.09 -0.45 -5.26
CA ILE A 46 -14.81 -1.73 -5.09
C ILE A 46 -13.88 -2.92 -5.26
N LEU A 47 -13.14 -2.97 -6.37
CA LEU A 47 -12.49 -4.21 -6.76
C LEU A 47 -11.42 -4.62 -5.78
N TYR A 48 -10.63 -3.68 -5.25
CA TYR A 48 -9.51 -4.01 -4.37
C TYR A 48 -9.97 -4.68 -3.07
N PRO A 49 -10.93 -4.13 -2.28
CA PRO A 49 -11.43 -4.85 -1.11
C PRO A 49 -12.18 -6.14 -1.47
N ALA A 50 -12.92 -6.16 -2.59
CA ALA A 50 -13.66 -7.34 -3.02
C ALA A 50 -12.74 -8.52 -3.37
N THR A 51 -11.50 -8.25 -3.78
CA THR A 51 -10.54 -9.29 -4.17
C THR A 51 -9.55 -9.65 -3.09
N GLU A 52 -9.17 -8.70 -2.24
CA GLU A 52 -8.16 -8.89 -1.19
C GLU A 52 -8.76 -9.31 0.15
N VAL A 53 -10.02 -8.97 0.45
CA VAL A 53 -10.65 -9.29 1.73
C VAL A 53 -11.79 -10.30 1.53
N PRO A 54 -11.66 -11.56 2.02
CA PRO A 54 -12.65 -12.61 1.79
C PRO A 54 -14.09 -12.28 2.20
N ALA A 55 -14.25 -11.42 3.21
CA ALA A 55 -15.54 -10.97 3.74
C ALA A 55 -16.27 -9.94 2.85
N PHE A 56 -15.57 -9.38 1.86
CA PHE A 56 -16.10 -8.41 0.89
C PHE A 56 -16.27 -9.00 -0.52
N ARG A 57 -16.07 -10.31 -0.70
CA ARG A 57 -16.11 -10.95 -2.03
C ARG A 57 -17.45 -10.77 -2.74
N LEU A 58 -17.35 -10.43 -4.02
CA LEU A 58 -18.47 -10.20 -4.94
C LEU A 58 -18.51 -11.21 -6.10
N ASP A 59 -17.49 -12.05 -6.24
CA ASP A 59 -17.36 -13.08 -7.28
C ASP A 59 -18.10 -14.39 -6.95
N GLN A 60 -18.63 -14.52 -5.74
CA GLN A 60 -19.45 -15.65 -5.28
C GLN A 60 -20.78 -15.13 -4.71
N PRO A 61 -21.80 -14.90 -5.55
CA PRO A 61 -23.07 -14.31 -5.13
C PRO A 61 -23.72 -15.00 -3.93
N ASP A 62 -23.64 -16.34 -3.85
CA ASP A 62 -24.29 -17.12 -2.80
C ASP A 62 -23.69 -16.89 -1.40
N THR A 63 -22.43 -16.45 -1.32
CA THR A 63 -21.71 -16.21 -0.06
C THR A 63 -21.64 -14.73 0.31
N THR A 64 -22.12 -13.81 -0.55
CA THR A 64 -22.10 -12.37 -0.28
C THR A 64 -22.95 -12.01 0.95
N GLU A 65 -22.29 -11.35 1.90
CA GLU A 65 -22.86 -10.96 3.19
C GLU A 65 -23.95 -9.86 3.06
N ARG A 66 -24.88 -9.81 4.01
CA ARG A 66 -26.09 -8.95 3.90
C ARG A 66 -25.80 -7.46 3.98
N ASP A 67 -24.84 -7.07 4.80
CA ASP A 67 -24.39 -5.68 4.94
C ASP A 67 -23.62 -5.22 3.70
N VAL A 68 -22.82 -6.09 3.08
CA VAL A 68 -22.21 -5.84 1.77
C VAL A 68 -23.27 -5.58 0.70
N LEU A 69 -24.30 -6.42 0.63
CA LEU A 69 -25.42 -6.21 -0.32
C LEU A 69 -26.17 -4.90 -0.07
N ARG A 70 -26.28 -4.48 1.19
CA ARG A 70 -26.91 -3.21 1.55
C ARG A 70 -26.04 -2.02 1.12
N ALA A 71 -24.73 -2.11 1.28
CA ALA A 71 -23.81 -1.06 0.85
C ALA A 71 -23.77 -0.88 -0.67
N LEU A 72 -24.03 -1.96 -1.43
CA LEU A 72 -24.00 -1.96 -2.89
C LEU A 72 -25.41 -2.01 -3.54
N ASP A 73 -26.45 -1.57 -2.83
CA ASP A 73 -27.83 -1.63 -3.32
C ASP A 73 -28.04 -0.90 -4.67
N ARG A 74 -27.34 0.21 -4.89
CA ARG A 74 -27.31 0.97 -6.15
C ARG A 74 -26.59 0.26 -7.29
N VAL A 75 -25.67 -0.65 -6.98
CA VAL A 75 -24.98 -1.48 -7.98
C VAL A 75 -25.89 -2.62 -8.41
N GLY A 76 -26.74 -3.15 -7.52
CA GLY A 76 -27.79 -4.10 -7.86
C GLY A 76 -28.01 -5.16 -6.78
N SER A 77 -28.87 -6.13 -7.08
CA SER A 77 -29.05 -7.29 -6.21
C SER A 77 -27.84 -8.23 -6.25
N ARG A 78 -27.83 -9.20 -5.33
CA ARG A 78 -26.82 -10.26 -5.23
C ARG A 78 -26.43 -10.88 -6.58
N LEU A 79 -27.39 -11.14 -7.47
CA LEU A 79 -27.14 -11.78 -8.77
C LEU A 79 -26.78 -10.77 -9.88
N GLU A 80 -27.03 -9.48 -9.66
CA GLU A 80 -26.82 -8.40 -10.63
C GLU A 80 -25.48 -7.68 -10.41
N ILE A 81 -24.98 -7.64 -9.17
CA ILE A 81 -23.69 -7.00 -8.86
C ILE A 81 -22.57 -7.54 -9.76
N PRO A 82 -22.31 -8.86 -9.87
CA PRO A 82 -21.23 -9.34 -10.72
C PRO A 82 -21.33 -8.94 -12.22
N PRO A 83 -22.46 -9.16 -12.93
CA PRO A 83 -22.56 -8.74 -14.33
C PRO A 83 -22.52 -7.21 -14.50
N ASN A 84 -22.99 -6.44 -13.53
CA ASN A 84 -22.87 -4.97 -13.56
C ASN A 84 -21.42 -4.52 -13.42
N LEU A 85 -20.63 -5.17 -12.55
CA LEU A 85 -19.18 -4.94 -12.47
C LEU A 85 -18.46 -5.33 -13.75
N ILE A 86 -18.79 -6.48 -14.37
CA ILE A 86 -18.25 -6.88 -15.68
C ILE A 86 -18.54 -5.80 -16.74
N THR A 87 -19.75 -5.25 -16.74
CA THR A 87 -20.15 -4.18 -17.66
C THR A 87 -19.35 -2.90 -17.43
N ALA A 88 -19.19 -2.48 -16.17
CA ALA A 88 -18.39 -1.32 -15.79
C ALA A 88 -16.90 -1.47 -16.19
N LEU A 89 -16.32 -2.64 -15.94
CA LEU A 89 -14.93 -2.95 -16.32
C LEU A 89 -14.75 -3.01 -17.84
N THR A 90 -15.72 -3.58 -18.57
CA THR A 90 -15.72 -3.59 -20.03
C THR A 90 -15.80 -2.17 -20.59
N GLN A 91 -16.62 -1.31 -19.98
CA GLN A 91 -16.71 0.11 -20.33
C GLN A 91 -15.37 0.81 -20.08
N PHE A 92 -14.70 0.56 -18.96
CA PHE A 92 -13.37 1.08 -18.69
C PHE A 92 -12.36 0.68 -19.76
N MET A 93 -12.26 -0.63 -20.08
CA MET A 93 -11.34 -1.11 -21.10
C MET A 93 -11.56 -0.42 -22.43
N ARG A 94 -12.82 -0.34 -22.89
CA ARG A 94 -13.18 0.34 -24.15
C ARG A 94 -12.90 1.84 -24.14
N THR A 95 -13.10 2.51 -23.01
CA THR A 95 -12.86 3.95 -22.87
C THR A 95 -11.38 4.28 -23.00
N HIS A 96 -10.53 3.40 -22.47
CA HIS A 96 -9.08 3.56 -22.45
C HIS A 96 -8.38 2.70 -23.49
N THR A 97 -9.00 2.52 -24.65
CA THR A 97 -8.41 1.90 -25.85
C THR A 97 -8.32 2.94 -26.97
N GLY A 98 -7.15 3.04 -27.59
CA GLY A 98 -6.85 3.99 -28.66
C GLY A 98 -7.44 3.56 -30.00
N THR A 99 -7.28 4.40 -31.02
CA THR A 99 -7.79 4.14 -32.37
C THR A 99 -7.11 2.97 -33.08
N ASP A 100 -5.95 2.54 -32.59
CA ASP A 100 -5.18 1.40 -33.07
C ASP A 100 -5.44 0.12 -32.25
N ASP A 101 -6.54 0.09 -31.49
CA ASP A 101 -6.91 -0.95 -30.53
C ASP A 101 -5.88 -1.18 -29.40
N SER A 102 -4.89 -0.29 -29.24
CA SER A 102 -3.92 -0.39 -28.15
C SER A 102 -4.46 0.22 -26.84
N PRO A 103 -4.14 -0.34 -25.67
CA PRO A 103 -4.49 0.28 -24.39
C PRO A 103 -3.80 1.64 -24.21
N THR A 104 -4.57 2.63 -23.76
CA THR A 104 -4.08 3.97 -23.38
C THR A 104 -3.99 4.13 -21.86
N PHE A 105 -3.09 5.02 -21.43
CA PHE A 105 -2.70 5.19 -20.02
C PHE A 105 -2.65 6.68 -19.63
N SER A 106 -3.61 7.45 -20.12
CA SER A 106 -3.65 8.91 -20.02
C SER A 106 -3.61 9.41 -18.58
N GLY A 107 -2.72 10.36 -18.29
CA GLY A 107 -2.69 11.08 -17.01
C GLY A 107 -3.84 12.08 -16.86
N GLY A 108 -4.31 12.67 -17.98
CA GLY A 108 -5.52 13.50 -18.00
C GLY A 108 -5.41 14.76 -17.15
N HIS A 109 -6.35 14.95 -16.23
CA HIS A 109 -6.47 16.16 -15.41
C HIS A 109 -5.48 16.25 -14.24
N TYR A 110 -4.66 15.21 -14.03
CA TYR A 110 -3.54 15.25 -13.08
C TYR A 110 -2.38 16.11 -13.59
N PHE A 111 -2.24 16.26 -14.91
CA PHE A 111 -1.28 17.19 -15.50
C PHE A 111 -1.69 18.64 -15.25
N ARG A 112 -0.70 19.49 -14.97
CA ARG A 112 -0.83 20.94 -14.88
C ARG A 112 0.17 21.63 -15.82
N PRO A 113 -0.19 22.77 -16.43
CA PRO A 113 0.80 23.56 -17.16
C PRO A 113 1.83 24.12 -16.16
N ALA A 114 3.11 24.17 -16.53
CA ALA A 114 4.13 24.84 -15.72
C ALA A 114 3.91 26.36 -15.65
N GLU A 115 3.43 26.97 -16.75
CA GLU A 115 3.13 28.39 -16.82
C GLU A 115 1.70 28.68 -16.32
N PRO A 116 1.51 29.66 -15.40
CA PRO A 116 0.18 30.07 -14.95
C PRO A 116 -0.72 30.49 -16.11
N GLY A 117 -1.90 29.89 -16.23
CA GLY A 117 -2.84 30.15 -17.32
C GLY A 117 -2.51 29.46 -18.64
N GLY A 118 -1.44 28.65 -18.69
CA GLY A 118 -1.13 27.82 -19.85
C GLY A 118 -2.23 26.80 -20.16
N GLN A 119 -2.37 26.43 -21.43
CA GLN A 119 -3.31 25.38 -21.86
C GLN A 119 -2.54 24.08 -22.10
N ILE A 120 -3.10 22.96 -21.64
CA ILE A 120 -2.60 21.62 -21.94
C ILE A 120 -3.27 21.17 -23.24
N THR A 121 -2.48 20.68 -24.19
CA THR A 121 -3.02 20.19 -25.46
C THR A 121 -3.74 18.86 -25.27
N HIS A 122 -4.59 18.46 -26.23
CA HIS A 122 -5.23 17.14 -26.18
C HIS A 122 -4.19 16.00 -26.16
N GLU A 123 -3.14 16.11 -26.96
CA GLU A 123 -2.04 15.13 -26.99
C GLU A 123 -1.34 15.01 -25.62
N GLN A 124 -1.09 16.14 -24.95
CA GLN A 124 -0.49 16.16 -23.62
C GLN A 124 -1.37 15.51 -22.55
N HIS A 125 -2.70 15.66 -22.64
CA HIS A 125 -3.62 14.95 -21.74
C HIS A 125 -3.58 13.43 -21.93
N GLN A 126 -3.28 12.95 -23.13
CA GLN A 126 -3.22 11.53 -23.47
C GLN A 126 -1.88 10.86 -23.13
N LEU A 127 -0.90 11.62 -22.65
CA LEU A 127 0.40 11.06 -22.30
C LEU A 127 0.30 10.00 -21.21
N GLY A 128 1.00 8.89 -21.45
CA GLY A 128 1.18 7.81 -20.50
C GLY A 128 2.06 8.22 -19.33
N VAL A 129 1.69 7.78 -18.13
CA VAL A 129 2.40 8.08 -16.88
C VAL A 129 2.53 6.80 -16.05
N VAL A 130 3.63 6.68 -15.30
CA VAL A 130 3.90 5.51 -14.45
C VAL A 130 2.78 5.21 -13.46
N ASP A 131 2.12 6.24 -12.93
CA ASP A 131 0.93 6.07 -12.09
C ASP A 131 -0.18 5.28 -12.81
N SER A 132 -0.45 5.58 -14.08
CA SER A 132 -1.47 4.87 -14.85
C SER A 132 -1.05 3.44 -15.18
N TYR A 133 0.23 3.21 -15.50
CA TYR A 133 0.74 1.86 -15.75
C TYR A 133 0.64 1.00 -14.49
N SER A 134 1.10 1.53 -13.35
CA SER A 134 1.07 0.85 -12.06
C SER A 134 -0.37 0.54 -11.61
N MET A 135 -1.25 1.54 -11.64
CA MET A 135 -2.66 1.37 -11.28
C MET A 135 -3.38 0.36 -12.19
N SER A 136 -3.00 0.30 -13.46
CA SER A 136 -3.55 -0.68 -14.40
C SER A 136 -3.11 -2.10 -14.09
N VAL A 137 -1.91 -2.32 -13.56
CA VAL A 137 -1.48 -3.66 -13.10
C VAL A 137 -2.40 -4.14 -11.98
N THR A 138 -2.59 -3.33 -10.94
CA THR A 138 -3.47 -3.66 -9.80
C THR A 138 -4.91 -3.91 -10.25
N LEU A 139 -5.49 -3.03 -11.06
CA LEU A 139 -6.87 -3.19 -11.57
C LEU A 139 -7.02 -4.43 -12.44
N CYS A 140 -6.07 -4.71 -13.34
CA CYS A 140 -6.11 -5.90 -14.18
C CYS A 140 -6.02 -7.18 -13.36
N LEU A 141 -5.15 -7.26 -12.34
CA LEU A 141 -5.03 -8.42 -11.46
C LEU A 141 -6.28 -8.64 -10.59
N ALA A 142 -6.86 -7.55 -10.06
CA ALA A 142 -8.13 -7.60 -9.35
C ALA A 142 -9.23 -8.16 -10.27
N THR A 143 -9.33 -7.62 -11.48
CA THR A 143 -10.29 -8.04 -12.52
C THR A 143 -10.10 -9.50 -12.91
N LEU A 144 -8.90 -9.93 -13.28
CA LEU A 144 -8.63 -11.31 -13.70
C LEU A 144 -8.97 -12.32 -12.61
N GLY A 145 -8.62 -12.03 -11.36
CA GLY A 145 -8.96 -12.92 -10.25
C GLY A 145 -10.46 -12.95 -9.96
N PHE A 146 -11.15 -11.80 -10.03
CA PHE A 146 -12.62 -11.74 -9.93
C PHE A 146 -13.29 -12.59 -11.01
N LEU A 147 -12.87 -12.42 -12.27
CA LEU A 147 -13.41 -13.17 -13.41
C LEU A 147 -13.15 -14.66 -13.29
N LYS A 148 -11.95 -15.06 -12.85
CA LYS A 148 -11.58 -16.48 -12.69
C LYS A 148 -12.50 -17.21 -11.70
N ILE A 149 -12.85 -16.56 -10.59
CA ILE A 149 -13.73 -17.17 -9.57
C ILE A 149 -15.20 -17.12 -10.03
N TYR A 150 -15.65 -15.98 -10.56
CA TYR A 150 -17.04 -15.81 -10.96
C TYR A 150 -17.44 -16.70 -12.16
N GLU A 151 -16.52 -16.95 -13.11
CA GLU A 151 -16.73 -17.86 -14.24
C GLU A 151 -17.14 -19.28 -13.79
N GLY A 152 -16.56 -19.76 -12.69
CA GLY A 152 -16.90 -21.06 -12.10
C GLY A 152 -18.29 -21.10 -11.46
N THR A 153 -18.87 -19.94 -11.15
CA THR A 153 -20.14 -19.81 -10.43
C THR A 153 -21.33 -19.59 -11.38
N THR A 154 -21.10 -18.96 -12.54
CA THR A 154 -22.18 -18.65 -13.49
C THR A 154 -22.36 -19.71 -14.58
N THR A 155 -23.60 -20.05 -14.90
CA THR A 155 -23.98 -20.97 -15.98
C THR A 155 -24.54 -20.26 -17.22
N ARG A 156 -24.74 -18.94 -17.15
CA ARG A 156 -25.36 -18.15 -18.22
C ARG A 156 -24.40 -17.97 -19.42
N PRO A 157 -24.76 -18.41 -20.64
CA PRO A 157 -23.87 -18.33 -21.80
C PRO A 157 -23.46 -16.91 -22.17
N GLU A 158 -24.37 -15.94 -22.07
CA GLU A 158 -24.07 -14.53 -22.38
C GLU A 158 -23.04 -13.93 -21.41
N VAL A 159 -23.16 -14.27 -20.11
CA VAL A 159 -22.22 -13.80 -19.08
C VAL A 159 -20.85 -14.42 -19.29
N ARG A 160 -20.77 -15.71 -19.62
CA ARG A 160 -19.49 -16.38 -19.93
C ARG A 160 -18.78 -15.77 -21.13
N ARG A 161 -19.54 -15.37 -22.16
CA ARG A 161 -18.97 -14.65 -23.31
C ARG A 161 -18.41 -13.29 -22.90
N ALA A 162 -19.17 -12.52 -22.11
CA ALA A 162 -18.69 -11.23 -21.60
C ALA A 162 -17.44 -11.38 -20.71
N ILE A 163 -17.36 -12.45 -19.90
CA ILE A 163 -16.17 -12.78 -19.12
C ILE A 163 -14.97 -13.05 -20.03
N ALA A 164 -15.13 -13.85 -21.09
CA ALA A 164 -14.05 -14.15 -22.03
C ALA A 164 -13.55 -12.89 -22.74
N GLU A 165 -14.47 -12.07 -23.28
CA GLU A 165 -14.13 -10.81 -23.94
C GLU A 165 -13.39 -9.85 -23.00
N LEU A 166 -13.87 -9.70 -21.76
CA LEU A 166 -13.22 -8.84 -20.77
C LEU A 166 -11.86 -9.40 -20.34
N ARG A 167 -11.73 -10.72 -20.19
CA ARG A 167 -10.46 -11.38 -19.84
C ARG A 167 -9.39 -11.09 -20.90
N ASP A 168 -9.74 -11.21 -22.17
CA ASP A 168 -8.82 -10.92 -23.28
C ASP A 168 -8.37 -9.45 -23.27
N ALA A 169 -9.30 -8.51 -23.17
CA ALA A 169 -8.99 -7.08 -23.08
C ALA A 169 -8.12 -6.75 -21.84
N THR A 170 -8.41 -7.40 -20.71
CA THR A 170 -7.66 -7.23 -19.45
C THR A 170 -6.22 -7.75 -19.59
N ASN A 171 -6.03 -8.90 -20.24
CA ASN A 171 -4.69 -9.44 -20.52
C ASN A 171 -3.89 -8.52 -21.44
N THR A 172 -4.48 -8.02 -22.52
CA THR A 172 -3.83 -7.06 -23.43
C THR A 172 -3.39 -5.80 -22.69
N ARG A 173 -4.27 -5.25 -21.83
CA ARG A 173 -3.95 -4.08 -21.00
C ARG A 173 -2.86 -4.37 -19.98
N LEU A 174 -2.92 -5.50 -19.27
CA LEU A 174 -1.91 -5.90 -18.30
C LEU A 174 -0.52 -6.00 -18.94
N THR A 175 -0.42 -6.72 -20.07
CA THR A 175 0.83 -6.85 -20.83
C THR A 175 1.37 -5.48 -21.26
N SER A 176 0.51 -4.60 -21.77
CA SER A 176 0.89 -3.25 -22.21
C SER A 176 1.36 -2.36 -21.04
N ALA A 177 0.72 -2.48 -19.88
CA ALA A 177 1.11 -1.76 -18.66
C ALA A 177 2.48 -2.23 -18.15
N MET A 178 2.72 -3.54 -18.10
CA MET A 178 3.99 -4.13 -17.68
C MET A 178 5.14 -3.74 -18.62
N VAL A 179 4.92 -3.77 -19.93
CA VAL A 179 5.90 -3.29 -20.93
C VAL A 179 6.19 -1.80 -20.73
N SER A 180 5.17 -0.99 -20.48
CA SER A 180 5.35 0.44 -20.25
C SER A 180 6.12 0.72 -18.95
N LEU A 181 5.88 -0.04 -17.88
CA LEU A 181 6.68 0.02 -16.65
C LEU A 181 8.14 -0.37 -16.90
N LEU A 182 8.41 -1.42 -17.68
CA LEU A 182 9.78 -1.81 -18.04
C LEU A 182 10.52 -0.71 -18.80
N ARG A 183 9.83 -0.07 -19.75
CA ARG A 183 10.38 1.00 -20.60
C ARG A 183 10.43 2.37 -19.92
N SER A 184 9.85 2.50 -18.73
CA SER A 184 9.93 3.69 -17.88
C SER A 184 11.03 3.60 -16.82
N PHE A 185 11.61 2.41 -16.61
CA PHE A 185 12.75 2.24 -15.70
C PHE A 185 14.02 2.85 -16.29
N THR A 186 14.80 3.52 -15.45
CA THR A 186 16.04 4.18 -15.85
C THR A 186 17.15 4.02 -14.81
N VAL A 187 18.38 3.99 -15.30
CA VAL A 187 19.60 4.14 -14.50
C VAL A 187 20.30 5.39 -15.03
N ASN A 188 20.29 6.45 -14.22
CA ASN A 188 20.95 7.71 -14.55
C ASN A 188 22.37 7.68 -13.99
N VAL A 189 23.37 7.85 -14.86
CA VAL A 189 24.80 7.85 -14.50
C VAL A 189 25.32 9.26 -14.70
N PHE A 190 26.07 9.78 -13.72
CA PHE A 190 26.52 11.17 -13.75
C PHE A 190 27.83 11.35 -12.98
N ASP A 191 28.57 12.39 -13.36
CA ASP A 191 29.85 12.72 -12.75
C ASP A 191 29.68 13.26 -11.32
N ALA A 192 30.65 12.97 -10.44
CA ALA A 192 30.66 13.49 -9.08
C ALA A 192 30.75 15.02 -9.03
N GLU A 193 31.43 15.64 -9.99
CA GLU A 193 31.58 17.09 -10.13
C GLU A 193 30.37 17.77 -10.77
N SER A 194 29.42 16.99 -11.31
CA SER A 194 28.16 17.54 -11.83
C SER A 194 27.31 18.15 -10.72
N GLU A 195 26.35 19.01 -11.08
CA GLU A 195 25.42 19.60 -10.11
C GLU A 195 24.61 18.51 -9.37
N GLN A 196 24.20 17.45 -10.08
CA GLN A 196 23.52 16.31 -9.47
C GLN A 196 24.45 15.51 -8.54
N GLY A 197 25.72 15.30 -8.95
CA GLY A 197 26.74 14.61 -8.17
C GLY A 197 27.03 15.32 -6.84
N SER A 198 27.25 16.63 -6.91
CA SER A 198 27.48 17.47 -5.73
C SER A 198 26.30 17.40 -4.74
N ARG A 199 25.06 17.43 -5.25
CA ARG A 199 23.85 17.29 -4.42
C ARG A 199 23.73 15.92 -3.78
N LEU A 200 24.02 14.85 -4.50
CA LEU A 200 23.98 13.50 -3.92
C LEU A 200 25.02 13.37 -2.79
N ILE A 201 26.23 13.89 -3.00
CA ILE A 201 27.30 13.91 -1.99
C ILE A 201 26.85 14.71 -0.76
N GLU A 202 26.20 15.87 -0.94
CA GLU A 202 25.64 16.67 0.15
C GLU A 202 24.58 15.90 0.94
N VAL A 203 23.62 15.27 0.26
CA VAL A 203 22.56 14.48 0.89
C VAL A 203 23.12 13.34 1.73
N ILE A 204 24.11 12.59 1.22
CA ILE A 204 24.64 11.42 1.93
C ILE A 204 25.80 11.76 2.89
N GLY A 205 26.46 12.90 2.70
CA GLY A 205 27.62 13.38 3.45
C GLY A 205 27.30 13.97 4.82
N GLN A 206 26.44 13.29 5.57
CA GLN A 206 25.98 13.73 6.88
C GLN A 206 27.15 13.87 7.88
N GLY A 207 27.10 14.92 8.72
CA GLY A 207 28.08 15.12 9.80
C GLY A 207 29.41 15.78 9.39
N GLY A 208 29.47 16.46 8.24
CA GLY A 208 30.66 17.23 7.82
C GLY A 208 31.83 16.36 7.33
N GLN A 209 31.52 15.18 6.79
CA GLN A 209 32.51 14.31 6.14
C GLN A 209 33.07 14.99 4.88
N SER A 210 34.31 14.67 4.50
CA SER A 210 34.87 15.17 3.24
C SER A 210 34.29 14.41 2.04
N ASP A 211 34.05 15.12 0.94
CA ASP A 211 33.49 14.56 -0.30
C ASP A 211 34.25 13.31 -0.77
N ARG A 212 35.58 13.33 -0.65
CA ARG A 212 36.43 12.18 -0.98
C ARG A 212 36.10 10.94 -0.16
N LEU A 213 35.87 11.10 1.15
CA LEU A 213 35.51 9.99 2.02
C LEU A 213 34.11 9.46 1.67
N VAL A 214 33.16 10.38 1.41
CA VAL A 214 31.79 10.05 0.99
C VAL A 214 31.80 9.22 -0.29
N LEU A 215 32.54 9.66 -1.31
CA LEU A 215 32.67 8.94 -2.59
C LEU A 215 33.29 7.54 -2.42
N GLN A 216 34.33 7.41 -1.60
CA GLN A 216 34.94 6.11 -1.30
C GLN A 216 33.94 5.16 -0.60
N GLN A 217 33.17 5.67 0.34
CA GLN A 217 32.15 4.90 1.03
C GLN A 217 31.00 4.52 0.09
N PHE A 218 30.58 5.44 -0.78
CA PHE A 218 29.55 5.21 -1.80
C PHE A 218 29.96 4.09 -2.74
N SER A 219 31.15 4.20 -3.34
CA SER A 219 31.70 3.19 -4.25
C SER A 219 31.77 1.82 -3.57
N ARG A 220 32.32 1.76 -2.34
CA ARG A 220 32.39 0.50 -1.57
C ARG A 220 31.02 -0.10 -1.28
N ARG A 221 30.05 0.71 -0.85
CA ARG A 221 28.72 0.25 -0.43
C ARG A 221 27.87 -0.20 -1.61
N LEU A 222 27.94 0.52 -2.74
CA LEU A 222 27.13 0.23 -3.93
C LEU A 222 27.83 -0.61 -4.99
N ARG A 223 29.08 -1.04 -4.78
CA ARG A 223 29.78 -1.96 -5.69
C ARG A 223 28.97 -3.22 -6.04
N PRO A 224 28.35 -3.95 -5.08
CA PRO A 224 27.55 -5.13 -5.42
C PRO A 224 26.37 -4.77 -6.33
N LEU A 225 25.67 -3.68 -6.02
CA LEU A 225 24.53 -3.22 -6.80
C LEU A 225 24.94 -2.79 -8.21
N ARG A 226 26.05 -2.07 -8.35
CA ARG A 226 26.63 -1.69 -9.64
C ARG A 226 26.95 -2.93 -10.49
N ALA A 227 27.56 -3.95 -9.90
CA ALA A 227 27.86 -5.21 -10.59
C ALA A 227 26.57 -5.87 -11.11
N THR A 228 25.52 -5.96 -10.28
CA THR A 228 24.21 -6.49 -10.72
C THR A 228 23.61 -5.67 -11.86
N ILE A 229 23.70 -4.33 -11.80
CA ILE A 229 23.24 -3.47 -12.90
C ILE A 229 24.00 -3.78 -14.18
N ILE A 230 25.33 -3.87 -14.13
CA ILE A 230 26.18 -4.18 -15.30
C ILE A 230 25.82 -5.54 -15.91
N GLU A 231 25.65 -6.58 -15.09
CA GLU A 231 25.25 -7.90 -15.55
C GLU A 231 23.85 -7.87 -16.18
N SER A 232 22.94 -7.07 -15.63
CA SER A 232 21.57 -6.92 -16.10
C SER A 232 21.41 -6.12 -17.40
N ILE A 233 22.46 -5.44 -17.89
CA ILE A 233 22.47 -4.78 -19.21
C ILE A 233 22.13 -5.80 -20.31
N SER A 234 22.63 -7.03 -20.17
CA SER A 234 22.32 -8.15 -21.07
C SER A 234 20.83 -8.56 -21.07
N ARG A 235 20.08 -8.16 -20.04
CA ARG A 235 18.64 -8.45 -19.84
C ARG A 235 17.75 -7.24 -20.17
N GLY A 236 18.22 -6.37 -21.06
CA GLY A 236 17.42 -5.27 -21.61
C GLY A 236 17.29 -4.05 -20.71
N ILE A 237 18.21 -3.84 -19.75
CA ILE A 237 18.35 -2.54 -19.08
C ILE A 237 19.33 -1.70 -19.88
N GLN A 238 18.84 -0.61 -20.50
CA GLN A 238 19.72 0.36 -21.14
C GLN A 238 20.36 1.25 -20.08
N VAL A 239 21.68 1.19 -19.98
CA VAL A 239 22.50 2.00 -19.06
C VAL A 239 23.64 2.61 -19.86
N ASP A 240 24.04 3.82 -19.47
CA ASP A 240 25.26 4.44 -19.97
C ASP A 240 26.48 3.54 -19.67
N GLU A 241 27.42 3.39 -20.62
CA GLU A 241 28.67 2.63 -20.42
C GLU A 241 29.50 3.17 -19.24
N GLY A 242 29.33 4.46 -18.91
CA GLY A 242 29.92 5.11 -17.74
C GLY A 242 29.61 4.42 -16.42
N ILE A 243 28.56 3.58 -16.32
CA ILE A 243 28.28 2.79 -15.11
C ILE A 243 29.43 1.84 -14.74
N ARG A 244 30.30 1.47 -15.69
CA ARG A 244 31.48 0.62 -15.45
C ARG A 244 32.61 1.36 -14.73
N ASP A 245 32.59 2.69 -14.74
CA ASP A 245 33.56 3.51 -14.03
C ASP A 245 33.15 3.66 -12.56
N GLU A 246 34.02 3.21 -11.63
CA GLU A 246 33.77 3.30 -10.18
C GLU A 246 33.76 4.75 -9.66
N SER A 247 34.27 5.72 -10.43
CA SER A 247 34.26 7.14 -10.08
C SER A 247 32.92 7.84 -10.37
N GLN A 248 32.13 7.29 -11.31
CA GLN A 248 30.82 7.84 -11.66
C GLN A 248 29.79 7.54 -10.57
N LEU A 249 28.88 8.47 -10.31
CA LEU A 249 27.72 8.27 -9.46
C LEU A 249 26.55 7.75 -10.31
N PHE A 250 25.56 7.16 -9.65
CA PHE A 250 24.35 6.73 -10.34
C PHE A 250 23.14 6.75 -9.41
N GLU A 251 21.96 6.82 -10.04
CA GLU A 251 20.64 6.64 -9.44
C GLU A 251 19.81 5.71 -10.31
N CYS A 252 18.91 4.93 -9.70
CA CYS A 252 17.99 4.08 -10.46
C CYS A 252 16.57 4.12 -9.91
N GLY A 253 15.61 3.86 -10.78
CA GLY A 253 14.18 3.93 -10.46
C GLY A 253 13.35 4.15 -11.71
N TRP A 254 12.17 4.71 -11.53
CA TRP A 254 11.25 5.01 -12.63
C TRP A 254 11.26 6.49 -12.98
N ALA A 255 11.36 6.78 -14.27
CA ALA A 255 11.00 8.08 -14.82
C ALA A 255 9.48 8.29 -14.70
N TRP A 256 8.99 9.47 -15.03
CA TRP A 256 7.56 9.76 -14.97
C TRP A 256 6.73 9.05 -16.04
N GLY A 257 7.35 8.71 -17.17
CA GLY A 257 6.75 8.00 -18.30
C GLY A 257 7.81 7.21 -19.06
N ILE A 258 7.48 6.77 -20.27
CA ILE A 258 8.41 5.98 -21.09
C ILE A 258 9.63 6.84 -21.44
N VAL A 259 10.81 6.31 -21.12
CA VAL A 259 12.10 6.97 -21.30
C VAL A 259 12.39 7.14 -22.78
N LYS A 260 12.90 8.32 -23.15
CA LYS A 260 13.31 8.60 -24.52
C LYS A 260 14.30 7.55 -25.03
N ASP A 261 14.05 7.08 -26.25
CA ASP A 261 14.82 6.03 -26.93
C ASP A 261 14.79 4.66 -26.23
N ALA A 262 13.86 4.45 -25.27
CA ALA A 262 13.68 3.15 -24.64
C ALA A 262 13.29 2.09 -25.69
N PRO A 263 13.99 0.94 -25.71
CA PRO A 263 13.84 -0.05 -26.75
C PRO A 263 12.46 -0.68 -26.67
N LYS A 264 11.94 -1.11 -27.80
CA LYS A 264 10.70 -1.89 -27.85
C LYS A 264 10.98 -3.30 -27.36
N ILE A 265 10.01 -3.88 -26.66
CA ILE A 265 10.08 -5.28 -26.21
C ILE A 265 9.60 -6.16 -27.37
N THR A 266 10.47 -7.06 -27.82
CA THR A 266 10.23 -7.94 -28.97
C THR A 266 10.31 -9.44 -28.64
N ASP A 267 10.77 -9.80 -27.44
CA ASP A 267 11.03 -11.19 -27.02
C ASP A 267 9.82 -11.83 -26.34
N LEU A 268 8.63 -11.57 -26.87
CA LEU A 268 7.36 -12.13 -26.40
C LEU A 268 6.74 -12.98 -27.50
N SER A 269 5.94 -13.96 -27.09
CA SER A 269 5.30 -14.91 -27.99
C SER A 269 4.28 -14.23 -28.91
N LEU A 270 3.59 -13.21 -28.38
CA LEU A 270 2.69 -12.34 -29.14
C LEU A 270 3.23 -10.91 -29.19
N PRO A 271 3.20 -10.24 -30.35
CA PRO A 271 3.53 -8.82 -30.44
C PRO A 271 2.62 -7.98 -29.55
N VAL A 272 3.21 -7.11 -28.74
CA VAL A 272 2.44 -6.14 -27.93
C VAL A 272 2.04 -4.97 -28.83
N PRO A 273 0.73 -4.72 -29.04
CA PRO A 273 0.27 -3.64 -29.89
C PRO A 273 0.63 -2.28 -29.28
N GLY A 274 0.89 -1.30 -30.16
CA GLY A 274 1.01 0.11 -29.76
C GLY A 274 2.04 0.39 -28.67
N GLN A 275 3.30 -0.01 -28.82
CA GLN A 275 4.39 0.43 -27.93
C GLN A 275 4.83 1.86 -28.32
N PRO A 276 4.38 2.93 -27.63
CA PRO A 276 4.66 4.31 -28.05
C PRO A 276 6.14 4.64 -27.86
N ASP A 277 6.62 5.64 -28.60
CA ASP A 277 7.97 6.14 -28.40
C ASP A 277 8.05 6.93 -27.09
N GLY A 278 9.21 6.87 -26.44
CA GLY A 278 9.42 7.53 -25.16
C GLY A 278 9.72 9.02 -25.31
N ILE A 279 9.22 9.82 -24.37
CA ILE A 279 9.49 11.25 -24.30
C ILE A 279 10.07 11.70 -22.97
N ALA A 280 10.05 10.86 -21.93
CA ALA A 280 10.58 11.22 -20.62
C ALA A 280 12.11 11.26 -20.64
N ASP A 281 12.71 12.18 -19.88
CA ASP A 281 14.14 12.17 -19.64
C ASP A 281 14.57 10.95 -18.82
N ARG A 282 15.86 10.59 -18.93
CA ARG A 282 16.50 9.51 -18.17
C ARG A 282 16.77 9.93 -16.72
N LEU A 283 15.70 10.32 -16.01
CA LEU A 283 15.78 10.79 -14.64
C LEU A 283 14.85 9.96 -13.76
N PRO A 284 15.34 9.27 -12.71
CA PRO A 284 14.50 8.57 -11.77
C PRO A 284 13.82 9.57 -10.82
N TYR A 285 12.51 9.41 -10.64
CA TYR A 285 11.70 10.16 -9.71
C TYR A 285 11.38 9.27 -8.53
N VAL A 286 11.64 9.73 -7.30
CA VAL A 286 11.35 8.93 -6.10
C VAL A 286 9.86 8.59 -6.03
N TYR A 287 8.98 9.55 -6.39
CA TYR A 287 7.52 9.35 -6.40
C TYR A 287 7.11 8.20 -7.33
N PHE A 288 7.42 8.32 -8.62
CA PHE A 288 7.07 7.28 -9.60
C PHE A 288 7.76 5.95 -9.32
N THR A 289 8.93 5.99 -8.68
CA THR A 289 9.59 4.77 -8.18
C THR A 289 8.72 4.10 -7.12
N VAL A 290 8.24 4.79 -6.09
CA VAL A 290 7.33 4.20 -5.09
C VAL A 290 6.03 3.72 -5.72
N THR A 291 5.43 4.50 -6.62
CA THR A 291 4.21 4.08 -7.31
C THR A 291 4.42 2.79 -8.11
N ALA A 292 5.56 2.66 -8.81
CA ALA A 292 5.91 1.43 -9.51
C ALA A 292 6.18 0.27 -8.55
N LEU A 293 6.86 0.52 -7.42
CA LEU A 293 7.14 -0.51 -6.42
C LEU A 293 5.85 -1.10 -5.82
N ASP A 294 4.87 -0.26 -5.51
CA ASP A 294 3.55 -0.67 -4.99
C ASP A 294 2.84 -1.58 -6.02
N GLY A 295 2.65 -1.15 -7.27
CA GLY A 295 1.91 -1.94 -8.26
C GLY A 295 2.64 -3.20 -8.76
N ILE A 296 3.98 -3.18 -8.83
CA ILE A 296 4.76 -4.38 -9.16
C ILE A 296 4.65 -5.44 -8.05
N GLN A 297 4.45 -5.03 -6.80
CA GLN A 297 4.28 -5.98 -5.68
C GLN A 297 3.06 -6.89 -5.89
N ASP A 298 1.99 -6.40 -6.52
CA ASP A 298 0.77 -7.17 -6.77
C ASP A 298 0.99 -8.34 -7.75
N LEU A 299 1.96 -8.24 -8.66
CA LEU A 299 2.35 -9.33 -9.56
C LEU A 299 2.86 -10.57 -8.80
N PHE A 300 3.34 -10.38 -7.57
CA PHE A 300 3.92 -11.43 -6.73
C PHE A 300 3.11 -11.72 -5.47
N SER A 301 1.90 -11.17 -5.35
CA SER A 301 1.02 -11.45 -4.23
C SER A 301 0.67 -12.94 -4.18
N GLU A 302 0.44 -13.47 -2.97
CA GLU A 302 0.04 -14.87 -2.78
C GLU A 302 -1.20 -15.22 -3.62
N ARG A 303 -2.14 -14.27 -3.72
CA ARG A 303 -3.35 -14.40 -4.54
C ARG A 303 -3.01 -14.54 -6.02
N THR A 304 -2.18 -13.66 -6.58
CA THR A 304 -1.80 -13.68 -8.00
C THR A 304 -1.13 -15.00 -8.36
N LEU A 305 -0.23 -15.48 -7.50
CA LEU A 305 0.48 -16.75 -7.68
C LEU A 305 -0.46 -17.95 -7.53
N THR A 306 -1.27 -18.00 -6.48
CA THR A 306 -2.20 -19.13 -6.20
C THR A 306 -3.26 -19.26 -7.28
N LEU A 307 -3.78 -18.13 -7.76
CA LEU A 307 -4.77 -18.11 -8.83
C LEU A 307 -4.13 -18.24 -10.22
N GLY A 308 -2.80 -18.24 -10.36
CA GLY A 308 -2.13 -18.32 -11.67
C GLY A 308 -2.72 -17.34 -12.69
N LEU A 309 -2.75 -16.05 -12.33
CA LEU A 309 -3.40 -15.01 -13.14
C LEU A 309 -2.57 -14.57 -14.35
N LEU A 310 -1.27 -14.85 -14.34
CA LEU A 310 -0.33 -14.44 -15.37
C LEU A 310 -0.12 -15.54 -16.42
N ASP A 311 -0.18 -15.19 -17.70
CA ASP A 311 0.28 -16.04 -18.79
C ASP A 311 1.81 -16.14 -18.86
N GLU A 312 2.35 -16.94 -19.79
CA GLU A 312 3.80 -17.17 -19.91
C GLU A 312 4.59 -15.89 -20.22
N ASP A 313 4.07 -15.04 -21.12
CA ASP A 313 4.73 -13.80 -21.51
C ASP A 313 4.68 -12.78 -20.36
N GLN A 314 3.56 -12.71 -19.64
CA GLN A 314 3.41 -11.90 -18.43
C GLN A 314 4.31 -12.40 -17.30
N GLN A 315 4.51 -13.71 -17.12
CA GLN A 315 5.47 -14.23 -16.15
C GLN A 315 6.91 -13.77 -16.46
N LYS A 316 7.32 -13.82 -17.73
CA LYS A 316 8.63 -13.29 -18.18
C LYS A 316 8.76 -11.79 -17.87
N LEU A 317 7.72 -11.00 -18.20
CA LEU A 317 7.69 -9.57 -17.89
C LEU A 317 7.74 -9.29 -16.39
N ALA A 318 7.04 -10.08 -15.58
CA ALA A 318 7.04 -9.95 -14.12
C ALA A 318 8.46 -10.19 -13.58
N GLU A 319 9.18 -11.24 -14.01
CA GLU A 319 10.56 -11.48 -13.60
C GLU A 319 11.50 -10.30 -13.96
N MET A 320 11.33 -9.73 -15.15
CA MET A 320 12.09 -8.55 -15.57
C MET A 320 11.79 -7.32 -14.70
N LEU A 321 10.53 -7.11 -14.31
CA LEU A 321 10.11 -6.05 -13.41
C LEU A 321 10.61 -6.28 -11.99
N ARG A 322 10.61 -7.53 -11.50
CA ARG A 322 11.14 -7.91 -10.19
C ARG A 322 12.59 -7.51 -10.03
N LEU A 323 13.42 -7.77 -11.05
CA LEU A 323 14.83 -7.36 -11.01
C LEU A 323 14.96 -5.85 -10.80
N ARG A 324 14.22 -5.04 -11.56
CA ARG A 324 14.24 -3.56 -11.47
C ARG A 324 13.70 -3.05 -10.14
N TRP A 325 12.67 -3.72 -9.62
CA TRP A 325 12.09 -3.48 -8.31
C TRP A 325 13.14 -3.72 -7.20
N GLU A 326 13.84 -4.86 -7.26
CA GLU A 326 14.90 -5.20 -6.29
C GLU A 326 16.09 -4.26 -6.36
N LEU A 327 16.49 -3.81 -7.56
CA LEU A 327 17.56 -2.84 -7.77
C LEU A 327 17.22 -1.48 -7.16
N SER A 328 16.01 -0.97 -7.42
CA SER A 328 15.57 0.34 -6.93
C SER A 328 15.48 0.37 -5.42
N GLN A 329 14.90 -0.66 -4.81
CA GLN A 329 14.82 -0.75 -3.35
C GLN A 329 16.18 -0.79 -2.71
N GLN A 330 17.10 -1.61 -3.23
CA GLN A 330 18.46 -1.71 -2.71
C GLN A 330 19.20 -0.38 -2.82
N TYR A 331 19.05 0.31 -3.95
CA TYR A 331 19.62 1.64 -4.15
C TYR A 331 19.09 2.63 -3.10
N TRP A 332 17.79 2.92 -3.14
CA TRP A 332 17.20 3.97 -2.32
C TRP A 332 17.30 3.68 -0.82
N SER A 333 17.16 2.41 -0.42
CA SER A 333 17.33 2.02 0.98
C SER A 333 18.79 2.10 1.45
N ALA A 334 19.76 1.90 0.55
CA ALA A 334 21.17 2.13 0.86
C ALA A 334 21.51 3.62 0.99
N ILE A 335 20.92 4.48 0.16
CA ILE A 335 21.09 5.94 0.18
C ILE A 335 20.39 6.56 1.40
N ALA A 336 19.14 6.19 1.67
CA ALA A 336 18.37 6.70 2.80
C ALA A 336 19.03 6.44 4.16
N ARG A 337 19.74 5.31 4.27
CA ARG A 337 20.46 4.85 5.48
C ARG A 337 21.96 4.90 5.30
N PHE A 338 22.45 5.84 4.50
CA PHE A 338 23.88 6.03 4.32
C PHE A 338 24.52 6.49 5.63
N GLY A 339 25.77 6.08 5.91
CA GLY A 339 26.44 6.36 7.18
C GLY A 339 25.98 5.48 8.37
N SER A 340 26.67 5.61 9.50
CA SER A 340 26.42 4.84 10.74
C SER A 340 25.79 5.66 11.87
N GLU A 341 26.11 6.95 11.97
CA GLU A 341 25.64 7.81 13.06
C GLU A 341 24.24 8.36 12.77
N ARG A 342 24.11 9.18 11.71
CA ARG A 342 22.85 9.80 11.29
C ARG A 342 22.52 9.40 9.86
N TRP A 343 21.28 8.98 9.65
CA TRP A 343 20.81 8.63 8.31
C TRP A 343 20.41 9.90 7.55
N PRO A 344 20.70 10.01 6.24
CA PRO A 344 20.16 11.07 5.41
C PRO A 344 18.65 11.24 5.54
N LEU A 345 17.91 10.13 5.68
CA LEU A 345 16.46 10.16 5.85
C LEU A 345 15.99 10.81 7.16
N GLU A 346 16.86 10.94 8.17
CA GLU A 346 16.56 11.65 9.41
C GLU A 346 16.71 13.17 9.28
N ASP A 347 17.28 13.65 8.18
CA ASP A 347 17.34 15.06 7.84
C ASP A 347 16.15 15.41 6.94
N LEU A 348 15.13 15.99 7.56
CA LEU A 348 13.85 16.30 6.92
C LEU A 348 13.78 17.81 6.66
N PRO A 349 13.31 18.26 5.49
CA PRO A 349 12.78 17.45 4.37
C PRO A 349 13.86 16.91 3.41
N TRP A 350 13.51 15.89 2.63
CA TRP A 350 14.42 15.26 1.67
C TRP A 350 14.54 16.12 0.42
N GLN A 351 15.79 16.32 -0.03
CA GLN A 351 16.11 17.02 -1.25
C GLN A 351 16.36 16.05 -2.41
N THR A 352 15.60 16.19 -3.49
CA THR A 352 15.83 15.43 -4.72
C THR A 352 17.07 15.96 -5.45
N THR A 353 17.92 15.03 -5.88
CA THR A 353 19.22 15.30 -6.51
C THR A 353 19.09 15.72 -7.98
N GLY A 354 18.09 15.22 -8.70
CA GLY A 354 17.84 15.58 -10.09
C GLY A 354 17.16 16.95 -10.26
N LEU A 355 15.95 17.08 -9.72
CA LEU A 355 15.07 18.23 -9.95
C LEU A 355 15.21 19.37 -8.93
N ARG A 356 16.05 19.20 -7.90
CA ARG A 356 16.26 20.19 -6.83
C ARG A 356 14.96 20.59 -6.13
N LEU A 357 14.07 19.63 -5.95
CA LEU A 357 12.85 19.79 -5.17
C LEU A 357 13.07 19.32 -3.74
N GLU A 358 12.47 20.01 -2.78
CA GLU A 358 12.58 19.73 -1.35
C GLU A 358 11.17 19.79 -0.73
N SER A 359 10.75 18.72 -0.06
CA SER A 359 9.42 18.61 0.57
C SER A 359 9.34 17.40 1.50
N GLU A 360 8.52 17.51 2.56
CA GLU A 360 8.11 16.39 3.41
C GLU A 360 7.52 15.24 2.59
N TYR A 361 6.90 15.53 1.44
CA TYR A 361 6.37 14.52 0.54
C TYR A 361 7.49 13.60 0.01
N PHE A 362 8.63 14.16 -0.40
CA PHE A 362 9.75 13.36 -0.89
C PHE A 362 10.40 12.56 0.25
N SER A 363 10.45 13.11 1.46
CA SER A 363 10.88 12.35 2.65
C SER A 363 9.99 11.14 2.90
N LEU A 364 8.67 11.33 2.84
CA LEU A 364 7.71 10.23 3.00
C LEU A 364 7.88 9.18 1.90
N THR A 365 8.16 9.62 0.68
CA THR A 365 8.37 8.73 -0.46
C THR A 365 9.65 7.89 -0.29
N VAL A 366 10.77 8.51 0.11
CA VAL A 366 11.99 7.75 0.42
C VAL A 366 11.78 6.82 1.61
N ALA A 367 11.07 7.28 2.64
CA ALA A 367 10.74 6.45 3.79
C ALA A 367 9.85 5.25 3.40
N ALA A 368 8.92 5.41 2.47
CA ALA A 368 8.14 4.30 1.93
C ALA A 368 9.03 3.21 1.33
N ILE A 369 10.05 3.59 0.54
CA ILE A 369 11.01 2.63 -0.02
C ILE A 369 11.79 1.90 1.09
N VAL A 370 12.18 2.62 2.15
CA VAL A 370 12.80 2.00 3.32
C VAL A 370 11.84 1.00 3.96
N VAL A 371 10.57 1.35 4.16
CA VAL A 371 9.55 0.42 4.71
C VAL A 371 9.47 -0.86 3.86
N HIS A 372 9.38 -0.77 2.52
CA HIS A 372 9.39 -1.96 1.65
C HIS A 372 10.64 -2.82 1.83
N ASP A 373 11.82 -2.21 1.96
CA ASP A 373 13.07 -2.95 2.21
C ASP A 373 13.07 -3.62 3.60
N LEU A 374 12.51 -2.97 4.63
CA LEU A 374 12.38 -3.56 5.97
C LEU A 374 11.47 -4.79 5.97
N VAL A 375 10.38 -4.79 5.18
CA VAL A 375 9.50 -5.97 4.98
C VAL A 375 10.34 -7.16 4.51
N ARG A 376 11.18 -6.94 3.49
CA ARG A 376 11.93 -7.99 2.82
C ARG A 376 13.05 -8.58 3.69
N ARG A 377 13.84 -7.73 4.36
CA ARG A 377 15.12 -8.16 4.98
C ARG A 377 15.02 -8.61 6.45
N LYS A 378 13.82 -8.62 7.05
CA LYS A 378 13.61 -8.82 8.50
C LYS A 378 14.53 -7.90 9.32
N ALA A 379 14.20 -6.61 9.29
CA ALA A 379 15.00 -5.54 9.88
C ALA A 379 15.35 -5.73 11.36
N THR A 380 16.39 -5.01 11.81
CA THR A 380 16.73 -4.91 13.23
C THR A 380 15.74 -3.98 13.95
N ASP A 381 15.60 -4.15 15.27
CA ASP A 381 14.74 -3.29 16.09
C ASP A 381 15.19 -1.82 16.09
N ASP A 382 16.49 -1.56 15.91
CA ASP A 382 17.04 -0.19 15.78
C ASP A 382 16.55 0.48 14.49
N ASP A 383 16.64 -0.22 13.36
CA ASP A 383 16.18 0.31 12.07
C ASP A 383 14.68 0.66 12.11
N LEU A 384 13.90 -0.20 12.75
CA LEU A 384 12.47 0.00 12.94
C LEU A 384 12.21 1.23 13.82
N THR A 385 12.87 1.33 14.97
CA THR A 385 12.69 2.44 15.93
C THR A 385 13.02 3.79 15.31
N ARG A 386 14.10 3.88 14.53
CA ARG A 386 14.48 5.09 13.78
C ARG A 386 13.42 5.46 12.74
N THR A 387 12.91 4.47 12.01
CA THR A 387 11.86 4.67 10.99
C THR A 387 10.54 5.13 11.63
N VAL A 388 10.17 4.62 12.80
CA VAL A 388 9.02 5.09 13.58
C VAL A 388 9.15 6.58 13.93
N ALA A 389 10.33 6.99 14.41
CA ALA A 389 10.59 8.40 14.73
C ALA A 389 10.49 9.31 13.50
N ILE A 390 10.91 8.83 12.32
CA ILE A 390 10.73 9.55 11.06
C ILE A 390 9.24 9.70 10.71
N MET A 391 8.43 8.63 10.83
CA MET A 391 6.98 8.69 10.59
C MET A 391 6.28 9.70 11.51
N GLU A 392 6.61 9.70 12.80
CA GLU A 392 6.05 10.67 13.77
C GLU A 392 6.43 12.12 13.41
N ARG A 393 7.69 12.35 13.04
CA ARG A 393 8.15 13.68 12.61
C ARG A 393 7.46 14.13 11.32
N LEU A 394 7.27 13.23 10.35
CA LEU A 394 6.55 13.55 9.11
C LEU A 394 5.08 13.88 9.39
N ALA A 395 4.44 13.14 10.30
CA ALA A 395 3.06 13.40 10.71
C ALA A 395 2.89 14.78 11.35
N ASP A 396 3.82 15.17 12.23
CA ASP A 396 3.80 16.48 12.88
C ASP A 396 4.14 17.61 11.90
N ARG A 397 5.22 17.47 11.11
CA ARG A 397 5.64 18.47 10.12
C ARG A 397 4.60 18.68 9.03
N GLY A 398 3.89 17.62 8.66
CA GLY A 398 2.79 17.63 7.70
C GLY A 398 1.45 18.08 8.28
N ARG A 399 1.37 18.47 9.56
CA ARG A 399 0.11 18.90 10.24
C ARG A 399 -1.00 17.86 10.18
N VAL A 400 -0.63 16.58 10.19
CA VAL A 400 -1.56 15.46 10.27
C VAL A 400 -1.95 15.19 11.72
N THR A 401 -0.98 15.29 12.65
CA THR A 401 -1.18 15.05 14.09
C THR A 401 -1.12 16.33 14.93
N SER A 402 -0.80 17.47 14.32
CA SER A 402 -0.74 18.76 14.98
C SER A 402 -1.59 19.81 14.27
N ARG A 403 -2.07 20.79 15.04
CA ARG A 403 -2.88 21.89 14.53
C ARG A 403 -2.05 22.79 13.60
N MET A 404 -2.68 23.32 12.56
CA MET A 404 -2.08 24.38 11.75
C MET A 404 -1.94 25.68 12.53
N THR A 405 -0.93 26.45 12.16
CA THR A 405 -0.82 27.86 12.55
C THR A 405 -1.46 28.77 11.49
N ARG A 406 -1.68 30.04 11.81
CA ARG A 406 -2.25 30.99 10.85
C ARG A 406 -1.30 31.19 9.67
N ASN A 407 -1.79 31.09 8.44
CA ASN A 407 -0.97 31.14 7.21
C ASN A 407 0.17 30.11 7.15
N ASP A 408 0.00 28.94 7.79
CA ASP A 408 1.03 27.89 7.81
C ASP A 408 1.29 27.35 6.39
N PRO A 409 2.53 27.44 5.86
CA PRO A 409 2.83 27.04 4.49
C PRO A 409 2.60 25.54 4.25
N THR A 410 2.52 24.72 5.31
CA THR A 410 2.26 23.29 5.20
C THR A 410 0.88 22.97 4.58
N ILE A 411 -0.08 23.92 4.47
CA ILE A 411 -1.31 23.65 3.68
C ILE A 411 -1.01 23.16 2.28
N LEU A 412 0.07 23.67 1.66
CA LEU A 412 0.40 23.34 0.29
C LEU A 412 0.66 21.85 0.08
N LEU A 413 1.00 21.12 1.14
CA LEU A 413 1.14 19.67 1.14
C LEU A 413 -0.21 18.95 0.93
N HIS A 414 -1.32 19.58 1.32
CA HIS A 414 -2.68 19.04 1.27
C HIS A 414 -3.51 19.66 0.15
N THR A 415 -3.43 20.98 -0.04
CA THR A 415 -4.12 21.71 -1.10
C THR A 415 -3.29 22.93 -1.56
N PRO A 416 -2.99 23.07 -2.87
CA PRO A 416 -3.40 22.18 -3.97
C PRO A 416 -2.62 20.86 -4.05
N GLY A 417 -1.69 20.60 -3.13
CA GLY A 417 -0.77 19.47 -3.17
C GLY A 417 0.62 19.86 -3.71
N VAL A 418 1.55 18.90 -3.68
CA VAL A 418 2.92 19.09 -4.16
C VAL A 418 2.96 18.84 -5.67
N THR A 419 3.68 19.68 -6.41
CA THR A 419 3.86 19.51 -7.87
C THR A 419 5.32 19.23 -8.22
N MET A 420 5.55 18.39 -9.22
CA MET A 420 6.88 18.16 -9.80
C MET A 420 6.86 18.42 -11.31
N PRO A 421 7.90 19.06 -11.89
CA PRO A 421 8.02 19.16 -13.34
C PRO A 421 8.32 17.79 -13.95
N LEU A 422 7.74 17.54 -15.13
CA LEU A 422 7.93 16.32 -15.90
C LEU A 422 8.99 16.56 -16.98
N ALA A 423 10.25 16.33 -16.64
CA ALA A 423 11.38 16.54 -17.54
C ALA A 423 11.23 15.72 -18.84
N GLY A 424 11.28 16.38 -19.99
CA GLY A 424 11.04 15.79 -21.31
C GLY A 424 9.63 16.01 -21.86
N SER A 425 8.67 16.44 -21.04
CA SER A 425 7.29 16.69 -21.47
C SER A 425 7.17 17.84 -22.48
N GLU A 426 8.12 18.77 -22.50
CA GLU A 426 8.20 19.87 -23.46
C GLU A 426 8.35 19.40 -24.93
N ARG A 427 8.70 18.13 -25.14
CA ARG A 427 8.74 17.51 -26.48
C ARG A 427 7.36 17.33 -27.11
N SER A 428 6.30 17.41 -26.30
CA SER A 428 4.90 17.26 -26.70
C SER A 428 4.09 18.56 -26.60
N GLY A 429 4.73 19.68 -26.24
CA GLY A 429 4.07 20.97 -25.99
C GLY A 429 4.78 21.78 -24.90
N GLY A 430 4.02 22.48 -24.06
CA GLY A 430 4.60 23.18 -22.89
C GLY A 430 5.03 22.19 -21.79
N GLN A 431 5.95 22.59 -20.91
CA GLN A 431 6.35 21.76 -19.77
C GLN A 431 5.12 21.45 -18.87
N LEU A 432 4.96 20.17 -18.55
CA LEU A 432 3.91 19.69 -17.66
C LEU A 432 4.43 19.53 -16.23
N LEU A 433 3.54 19.73 -15.27
CA LEU A 433 3.73 19.37 -13.87
C LEU A 433 2.81 18.19 -13.52
N TRP A 434 3.29 17.31 -12.65
CA TRP A 434 2.48 16.27 -12.01
C TRP A 434 2.11 16.69 -10.60
N ARG A 435 0.83 16.55 -10.23
CA ARG A 435 0.29 16.99 -8.94
C ARG A 435 0.02 15.80 -8.02
N MET A 436 0.59 15.84 -6.82
CA MET A 436 0.43 14.85 -5.76
C MET A 436 -0.35 15.46 -4.59
N THR A 437 -1.44 14.82 -4.17
CA THR A 437 -2.35 15.35 -3.12
C THR A 437 -2.51 14.41 -1.92
N ASP A 438 -1.92 13.22 -1.99
CA ASP A 438 -2.21 12.07 -1.14
C ASP A 438 -1.25 11.89 0.04
N PHE A 439 -0.53 12.94 0.46
CA PHE A 439 0.46 12.89 1.54
C PHE A 439 -0.06 12.17 2.79
N SER A 440 -1.22 12.60 3.33
CA SER A 440 -1.79 12.02 4.54
C SER A 440 -2.16 10.55 4.38
N ALA A 441 -2.64 10.16 3.20
CA ALA A 441 -3.04 8.78 2.91
C ALA A 441 -1.80 7.88 2.72
N GLN A 442 -0.77 8.35 2.01
CA GLN A 442 0.52 7.67 1.91
C GLN A 442 1.15 7.47 3.29
N LEU A 443 1.11 8.50 4.15
CA LEU A 443 1.63 8.43 5.50
C LEU A 443 0.91 7.34 6.30
N LEU A 444 -0.43 7.32 6.27
CA LEU A 444 -1.22 6.29 6.94
C LEU A 444 -0.86 4.88 6.43
N LYS A 445 -0.77 4.69 5.10
CA LYS A 445 -0.40 3.40 4.49
C LYS A 445 0.94 2.91 5.03
N ARG A 446 1.96 3.77 5.08
CA ARG A 446 3.30 3.38 5.57
C ARG A 446 3.33 3.13 7.07
N ILE A 447 2.56 3.87 7.87
CA ILE A 447 2.44 3.61 9.32
C ILE A 447 1.82 2.22 9.56
N ILE A 448 0.75 1.87 8.85
CA ILE A 448 0.09 0.56 8.98
C ILE A 448 1.04 -0.56 8.56
N GLN A 449 1.72 -0.42 7.41
CA GLN A 449 2.72 -1.39 6.94
C GLN A 449 3.87 -1.55 7.97
N LEU A 450 4.31 -0.47 8.60
CA LEU A 450 5.37 -0.55 9.61
C LEU A 450 4.87 -1.21 10.91
N ALA A 451 3.60 -1.01 11.28
CA ALA A 451 2.98 -1.64 12.44
C ALA A 451 2.84 -3.16 12.25
N GLU A 452 2.57 -3.59 11.02
CA GLU A 452 2.50 -5.00 10.60
C GLU A 452 3.85 -5.71 10.75
N LEU A 453 4.95 -5.00 10.50
CA LEU A 453 6.31 -5.55 10.60
C LEU A 453 6.85 -5.58 12.03
N SER A 454 6.31 -4.72 12.90
CA SER A 454 6.88 -4.52 14.21
C SER A 454 6.80 -5.79 15.05
N ARG A 455 7.94 -6.17 15.63
CA ARG A 455 8.03 -7.22 16.64
C ARG A 455 8.21 -6.67 18.05
N ASN A 456 8.30 -5.35 18.15
CA ASN A 456 8.42 -4.63 19.40
C ASN A 456 7.05 -4.06 19.79
N ILE A 457 6.54 -4.46 20.95
CA ILE A 457 5.23 -4.05 21.46
C ILE A 457 5.13 -2.53 21.58
N GLY A 458 6.17 -1.86 22.09
CA GLY A 458 6.18 -0.41 22.27
C GLY A 458 6.22 0.36 20.94
N ALA A 459 6.98 -0.12 19.95
CA ALA A 459 6.99 0.47 18.61
C ALA A 459 5.64 0.27 17.90
N GLN A 460 5.04 -0.92 18.01
CA GLN A 460 3.74 -1.22 17.40
C GLN A 460 2.64 -0.35 18.02
N ASP A 461 2.60 -0.22 19.34
CA ASP A 461 1.63 0.61 20.06
C ASP A 461 1.72 2.10 19.68
N ARG A 462 2.94 2.64 19.52
CA ARG A 462 3.15 4.00 18.97
C ARG A 462 2.62 4.14 17.55
N LEU A 463 2.90 3.17 16.68
CA LEU A 463 2.44 3.19 15.29
C LEU A 463 0.92 3.06 15.19
N LEU A 464 0.27 2.22 15.99
CA LEU A 464 -1.18 2.09 16.03
C LEU A 464 -1.85 3.40 16.45
N ARG A 465 -1.35 4.07 17.49
CA ARG A 465 -1.83 5.41 17.86
C ARG A 465 -1.63 6.43 16.76
N LEU A 466 -0.47 6.42 16.10
CA LEU A 466 -0.18 7.34 15.01
C LEU A 466 -1.12 7.09 13.81
N ALA A 467 -1.41 5.82 13.49
CA ALA A 467 -2.37 5.45 12.46
C ALA A 467 -3.78 5.94 12.78
N GLU A 468 -4.24 5.81 14.02
CA GLU A 468 -5.56 6.31 14.45
C GLU A 468 -5.68 7.83 14.35
N GLN A 469 -4.60 8.57 14.63
CA GLN A 469 -4.57 10.04 14.47
C GLN A 469 -4.55 10.44 12.99
N ALA A 470 -3.72 9.79 12.17
CA ALA A 470 -3.68 10.05 10.73
C ALA A 470 -4.99 9.69 10.03
N PHE A 471 -5.63 8.60 10.46
CA PHE A 471 -6.94 8.19 9.97
C PHE A 471 -8.04 9.16 10.42
N GLU A 472 -8.01 9.65 11.66
CA GLU A 472 -8.94 10.70 12.12
C GLU A 472 -8.83 11.99 11.30
N HIS A 473 -7.61 12.41 11.00
CA HIS A 473 -7.34 13.55 10.11
C HIS A 473 -7.96 13.32 8.71
N LEU A 474 -7.72 12.17 8.09
CA LEU A 474 -8.31 11.84 6.79
C LEU A 474 -9.82 11.74 6.85
N TRP A 475 -10.37 11.08 7.86
CA TRP A 475 -11.81 10.88 8.01
C TRP A 475 -12.56 12.19 8.17
N SER A 476 -11.95 13.16 8.86
CA SER A 476 -12.50 14.50 9.02
C SER A 476 -12.52 15.31 7.71
N ARG A 477 -11.79 14.88 6.68
CA ARG A 477 -11.78 15.49 5.33
C ARG A 477 -12.85 14.92 4.40
N ARG A 478 -13.79 14.15 4.91
CA ARG A 478 -14.91 13.69 4.10
C ARG A 478 -15.82 14.86 3.73
N ILE A 479 -16.41 14.76 2.56
CA ILE A 479 -17.45 15.67 2.11
C ILE A 479 -18.73 15.31 2.88
N ASP A 480 -19.37 16.29 3.52
CA ASP A 480 -20.56 16.06 4.34
C ASP A 480 -21.87 16.15 3.54
N GLU A 481 -21.89 16.98 2.50
CA GLU A 481 -23.09 17.32 1.71
C GLU A 481 -22.93 17.00 0.21
N ASP A 482 -23.99 17.17 -0.57
CA ASP A 482 -24.04 17.01 -2.03
C ASP A 482 -23.74 15.59 -2.59
N GLU A 483 -23.52 15.50 -3.91
CA GLU A 483 -23.28 14.26 -4.64
C GLU A 483 -22.03 13.51 -4.13
N GLY A 484 -21.03 14.25 -3.65
CA GLY A 484 -19.78 13.70 -3.10
C GLY A 484 -19.86 13.24 -1.65
N ALA A 485 -21.01 13.34 -0.98
CA ALA A 485 -21.14 13.05 0.45
C ALA A 485 -20.53 11.68 0.82
N GLY A 486 -19.73 11.65 1.88
CA GLY A 486 -19.03 10.47 2.36
C GLY A 486 -17.78 10.04 1.58
N LEU A 487 -17.44 10.74 0.50
CA LEU A 487 -16.18 10.60 -0.23
C LEU A 487 -15.23 11.74 0.12
N TRP A 488 -14.05 11.76 -0.49
CA TRP A 488 -13.04 12.80 -0.32
C TRP A 488 -13.00 13.71 -1.55
N ASP A 489 -12.47 14.93 -1.49
CA ASP A 489 -11.68 15.51 -0.41
C ASP A 489 -12.19 16.91 -0.01
N ASN A 490 -12.43 17.11 1.28
CA ASN A 490 -12.80 18.38 1.90
C ASN A 490 -11.70 18.81 2.89
N VAL A 491 -10.64 19.42 2.36
CA VAL A 491 -9.50 19.88 3.17
C VAL A 491 -9.91 20.97 4.18
N GLN A 492 -10.93 21.78 3.86
CA GLN A 492 -11.40 22.87 4.71
C GLN A 492 -12.01 22.40 6.03
N ALA A 493 -12.57 21.19 6.07
CA ALA A 493 -13.09 20.60 7.29
C ALA A 493 -12.03 20.46 8.40
N VAL A 494 -10.77 20.29 8.01
CA VAL A 494 -9.63 20.21 8.95
C VAL A 494 -8.82 21.51 8.98
N PHE A 495 -8.80 22.24 7.86
CA PHE A 495 -8.06 23.49 7.70
C PHE A 495 -8.96 24.63 7.20
N PRO A 496 -9.68 25.33 8.10
CA PRO A 496 -10.64 26.36 7.72
C PRO A 496 -10.06 27.55 6.93
N GLU A 497 -8.75 27.78 7.04
CA GLU A 497 -8.04 28.85 6.31
C GLU A 497 -7.63 28.44 4.88
N ALA A 498 -7.87 27.20 4.47
CA ALA A 498 -7.58 26.74 3.11
C ALA A 498 -8.44 27.48 2.08
N HIS A 499 -7.79 28.02 1.04
CA HIS A 499 -8.50 28.64 -0.09
C HIS A 499 -9.48 27.65 -0.73
N GLU A 500 -10.68 28.13 -1.09
CA GLU A 500 -11.64 27.39 -1.92
C GLU A 500 -11.06 27.18 -3.32
N ALA A 501 -10.19 26.18 -3.47
CA ALA A 501 -10.06 25.51 -4.75
C ALA A 501 -11.29 24.60 -4.86
N GLY A 502 -12.40 25.15 -5.37
CA GLY A 502 -13.77 24.60 -5.32
C GLY A 502 -13.85 23.09 -5.10
N LEU A 503 -14.64 22.68 -4.09
CA LEU A 503 -14.85 21.30 -3.65
C LEU A 503 -14.97 20.35 -4.84
N ARG A 504 -13.88 19.66 -5.16
CA ARG A 504 -13.88 18.62 -6.18
C ARG A 504 -13.51 17.32 -5.51
N MET A 505 -14.44 16.38 -5.59
CA MET A 505 -14.22 15.01 -5.16
C MET A 505 -12.92 14.45 -5.76
N SER A 506 -12.14 13.75 -4.95
CA SER A 506 -10.86 13.15 -5.26
C SER A 506 -10.93 11.63 -5.15
N TRP A 507 -10.89 10.97 -6.31
CA TRP A 507 -10.77 9.51 -6.37
C TRP A 507 -9.41 9.04 -5.84
N SER A 508 -8.34 9.80 -6.08
CA SER A 508 -7.01 9.52 -5.52
C SER A 508 -7.03 9.36 -4.01
N ILE A 509 -7.63 10.30 -3.25
CA ILE A 509 -7.70 10.16 -1.78
C ILE A 509 -8.63 9.01 -1.36
N THR A 510 -9.78 8.89 -2.02
CA THR A 510 -10.77 7.85 -1.70
C THR A 510 -10.20 6.44 -1.90
N GLU A 511 -9.49 6.23 -3.00
CA GLU A 511 -8.82 4.98 -3.32
C GLU A 511 -7.70 4.69 -2.31
N ARG A 512 -6.85 5.67 -1.99
CA ARG A 512 -5.76 5.47 -1.02
C ARG A 512 -6.26 5.18 0.39
N VAL A 513 -7.36 5.80 0.82
CA VAL A 513 -8.02 5.45 2.10
C VAL A 513 -8.55 4.02 2.05
N THR A 514 -9.11 3.60 0.91
CA THR A 514 -9.56 2.22 0.70
C THR A 514 -8.39 1.23 0.82
N GLU A 515 -7.25 1.49 0.17
CA GLU A 515 -6.03 0.68 0.32
C GLU A 515 -5.59 0.59 1.79
N CYS A 516 -5.59 1.72 2.51
CA CYS A 516 -5.21 1.77 3.92
C CYS A 516 -6.13 0.89 4.79
N LEU A 517 -7.44 0.88 4.52
CA LEU A 517 -8.39 0.06 5.28
C LEU A 517 -8.22 -1.44 4.98
N VAL A 518 -7.87 -1.81 3.74
CA VAL A 518 -7.51 -3.20 3.41
C VAL A 518 -6.23 -3.60 4.15
N ALA A 519 -5.19 -2.76 4.14
CA ALA A 519 -3.96 -3.02 4.89
C ALA A 519 -4.21 -3.12 6.41
N ALA A 520 -5.06 -2.23 6.98
CA ALA A 520 -5.44 -2.28 8.39
C ALA A 520 -6.22 -3.55 8.73
N ARG A 521 -7.05 -4.06 7.80
CA ARG A 521 -7.76 -5.32 7.99
C ARG A 521 -6.77 -6.48 8.10
N ILE A 522 -5.79 -6.54 7.21
CA ILE A 522 -4.73 -7.56 7.22
C ILE A 522 -3.96 -7.50 8.55
N LEU A 523 -3.55 -6.30 8.98
CA LEU A 523 -2.90 -6.08 10.27
C LEU A 523 -3.72 -6.64 11.44
N TYR A 524 -5.03 -6.39 11.48
CA TYR A 524 -5.89 -6.87 12.57
C TYR A 524 -6.25 -8.37 12.50
N GLU A 525 -5.97 -9.04 11.39
CA GLU A 525 -6.07 -10.51 11.30
C GLU A 525 -4.82 -11.20 11.88
N GLN A 526 -3.71 -10.48 12.03
CA GLN A 526 -2.49 -11.03 12.63
C GLN A 526 -2.66 -11.30 14.13
N GLN A 527 -1.94 -12.31 14.61
CA GLN A 527 -1.86 -12.57 16.05
C GLN A 527 -1.11 -11.43 16.75
N PRO A 528 -1.52 -11.04 17.97
CA PRO A 528 -0.79 -10.05 18.76
C PRO A 528 0.68 -10.44 18.95
N ILE A 529 1.55 -9.43 19.11
CA ILE A 529 2.96 -9.68 19.46
C ILE A 529 3.01 -10.41 20.80
N ARG A 530 3.77 -11.51 20.84
CA ARG A 530 3.97 -12.33 22.02
C ARG A 530 4.95 -11.62 22.97
N SER A 531 4.57 -11.45 24.23
CA SER A 531 5.51 -11.07 25.30
C SER A 531 6.10 -12.34 25.92
N PRO A 532 7.44 -12.52 25.86
CA PRO A 532 8.12 -13.64 26.53
C PRO A 532 7.84 -13.64 28.04
N GLU A 533 7.84 -12.46 28.67
CA GLU A 533 7.62 -12.30 30.11
C GLU A 533 6.21 -12.76 30.52
N LEU A 534 5.19 -12.37 29.74
CA LEU A 534 3.83 -12.83 29.98
C LEU A 534 3.67 -14.33 29.70
N ALA A 535 4.41 -14.88 28.74
CA ALA A 535 4.38 -16.31 28.45
C ALA A 535 5.00 -17.13 29.59
N GLU A 536 6.12 -16.69 30.15
CA GLU A 536 6.72 -17.29 31.33
C GLU A 536 5.77 -17.23 32.53
N LEU A 537 5.23 -16.05 32.84
CA LEU A 537 4.30 -15.87 33.95
C LEU A 537 3.02 -16.72 33.78
N ALA A 538 2.48 -16.81 32.57
CA ALA A 538 1.34 -17.68 32.28
C ALA A 538 1.66 -19.16 32.50
N ARG A 539 2.86 -19.62 32.12
CA ARG A 539 3.32 -21.01 32.35
C ARG A 539 3.49 -21.30 33.84
N GLU A 540 4.03 -20.35 34.60
CA GLU A 540 4.18 -20.48 36.06
C GLU A 540 2.82 -20.64 36.75
N LEU A 541 1.86 -19.75 36.45
CA LEU A 541 0.50 -19.84 37.00
C LEU A 541 -0.20 -21.15 36.61
N LEU A 542 -0.06 -21.58 35.36
CA LEU A 542 -0.68 -22.84 34.90
C LEU A 542 -0.04 -24.06 35.56
N SER A 543 1.26 -24.03 35.82
CA SER A 543 1.95 -25.10 36.55
C SER A 543 1.40 -25.23 37.97
N GLU A 544 1.29 -24.11 38.70
CA GLU A 544 0.71 -24.08 40.04
C GLU A 544 -0.75 -24.53 40.04
N ALA A 545 -1.57 -23.97 39.15
CA ALA A 545 -2.99 -24.31 39.05
C ALA A 545 -3.20 -25.79 38.72
N THR A 546 -2.35 -26.38 37.88
CA THR A 546 -2.38 -27.81 37.56
C THR A 546 -2.05 -28.66 38.79
N HIS A 547 -1.05 -28.26 39.56
CA HIS A 547 -0.68 -28.96 40.78
C HIS A 547 -1.81 -28.93 41.81
N LEU A 548 -2.40 -27.75 42.06
CA LEU A 548 -3.54 -27.57 42.97
C LEU A 548 -4.78 -28.34 42.50
N PHE A 549 -5.08 -28.32 41.20
CA PHE A 549 -6.17 -29.09 40.63
C PHE A 549 -5.98 -30.61 40.82
N GLY A 550 -4.77 -31.11 40.58
CA GLY A 550 -4.43 -32.52 40.84
C GLY A 550 -4.59 -32.89 42.31
N LYS A 551 -4.23 -32.00 43.24
CA LYS A 551 -4.46 -32.19 44.68
C LYS A 551 -5.95 -32.27 45.02
N GLU A 552 -6.76 -31.36 44.49
CA GLU A 552 -8.22 -31.37 44.71
C GLU A 552 -8.90 -32.60 44.08
N GLN A 553 -8.38 -33.14 42.96
CA GLN A 553 -8.85 -34.41 42.38
C GLN A 553 -8.51 -35.62 43.27
N LEU A 554 -7.31 -35.66 43.86
CA LEU A 554 -6.89 -36.75 44.76
C LEU A 554 -7.70 -36.76 46.07
N GLU A 555 -8.03 -35.58 46.59
CA GLU A 555 -8.76 -35.42 47.86
C GLU A 555 -10.29 -35.57 47.69
N ALA A 556 -10.80 -35.63 46.45
CA ALA A 556 -12.21 -35.88 46.18
C ALA A 556 -12.59 -37.35 46.45
N SER A 557 -13.19 -37.63 47.60
CA SER A 557 -13.76 -38.94 47.92
C SER A 557 -14.98 -39.27 47.04
N ALA A 558 -15.24 -40.56 46.80
CA ALA A 558 -16.16 -41.10 45.78
C ALA A 558 -17.66 -40.72 45.92
N ALA A 559 -18.05 -39.96 46.95
CA ALA A 559 -19.38 -39.37 47.09
C ALA A 559 -19.36 -37.92 46.56
N ALA A 560 -19.16 -37.75 45.25
CA ALA A 560 -19.09 -36.43 44.65
C ALA A 560 -20.49 -35.80 44.51
N ASP A 561 -20.74 -34.76 45.29
CA ASP A 561 -21.92 -33.90 45.15
C ASP A 561 -21.92 -33.22 43.76
N GLY A 562 -23.09 -33.13 43.11
CA GLY A 562 -23.18 -32.75 41.68
C GLY A 562 -22.72 -31.32 41.34
N SER A 563 -22.57 -30.45 42.34
CA SER A 563 -22.01 -29.10 42.22
C SER A 563 -20.48 -29.12 42.10
N ARG A 564 -19.79 -29.88 42.94
CA ARG A 564 -18.32 -29.99 42.96
C ARG A 564 -17.79 -30.64 41.69
N ALA A 565 -18.46 -31.69 41.20
CA ALA A 565 -18.11 -32.34 39.93
C ALA A 565 -18.31 -31.41 38.70
N ARG A 566 -19.23 -30.44 38.77
CA ARG A 566 -19.38 -29.40 37.72
C ARG A 566 -18.27 -28.35 37.81
N ALA A 567 -17.92 -27.91 39.02
CA ALA A 567 -16.80 -26.99 39.23
C ALA A 567 -15.48 -27.58 38.72
N MET A 568 -15.16 -28.83 39.07
CA MET A 568 -13.93 -29.50 38.62
C MET A 568 -13.84 -29.60 37.09
N ARG A 569 -14.93 -29.94 36.39
CA ARG A 569 -14.95 -29.96 34.90
C ARG A 569 -14.81 -28.58 34.28
N SER A 570 -15.40 -27.54 34.90
CA SER A 570 -15.22 -26.15 34.47
C SER A 570 -13.76 -25.72 34.61
N ILE A 571 -13.11 -26.05 35.73
CA ILE A 571 -11.70 -25.78 35.97
C ILE A 571 -10.81 -26.48 34.94
N GLU A 572 -11.03 -27.77 34.70
CA GLU A 572 -10.30 -28.56 33.69
C GLU A 572 -10.38 -27.94 32.30
N SER A 573 -11.60 -27.61 31.84
CA SER A 573 -11.81 -26.98 30.54
C SER A 573 -11.11 -25.62 30.40
N ARG A 574 -11.08 -24.82 31.48
CA ARG A 574 -10.37 -23.53 31.47
C ARG A 574 -8.86 -23.70 31.48
N LEU A 575 -8.33 -24.68 32.21
CA LEU A 575 -6.90 -24.99 32.21
C LEU A 575 -6.43 -25.45 30.83
N ASP A 576 -7.18 -26.34 30.18
CA ASP A 576 -6.85 -26.80 28.82
C ASP A 576 -6.95 -25.69 27.79
N HIS A 577 -7.97 -24.83 27.91
CA HIS A 577 -8.06 -23.64 27.07
C HIS A 577 -6.90 -22.68 27.31
N ALA A 578 -6.56 -22.37 28.55
CA ALA A 578 -5.46 -21.48 28.87
C ALA A 578 -4.12 -22.03 28.34
N ARG A 579 -3.86 -23.34 28.48
CA ARG A 579 -2.67 -24.01 27.93
C ARG A 579 -2.56 -23.87 26.41
N SER A 580 -3.66 -24.06 25.67
CA SER A 580 -3.64 -23.92 24.21
C SER A 580 -3.40 -22.48 23.75
N LEU A 581 -3.57 -21.50 24.64
CA LEU A 581 -3.33 -20.08 24.36
C LEU A 581 -1.97 -19.56 24.81
N VAL A 582 -1.19 -20.28 25.63
CA VAL A 582 0.07 -19.77 26.20
C VAL A 582 1.02 -19.27 25.12
N ASP A 583 1.18 -20.03 24.05
CA ASP A 583 2.16 -19.71 23.03
C ASP A 583 1.69 -18.63 22.06
N ASP A 584 0.38 -18.44 21.88
CA ASP A 584 -0.19 -17.49 20.91
C ASP A 584 -0.72 -16.20 21.56
N ARG A 585 -1.33 -16.32 22.74
CA ARG A 585 -2.00 -15.24 23.50
C ARG A 585 -1.67 -15.36 24.99
N PRO A 586 -0.39 -15.16 25.39
CA PRO A 586 0.06 -15.39 26.76
C PRO A 586 -0.68 -14.54 27.79
N ALA A 587 -1.05 -13.30 27.47
CA ALA A 587 -1.85 -12.44 28.34
C ALA A 587 -3.25 -13.01 28.61
N THR A 588 -3.90 -13.59 27.60
CA THR A 588 -5.20 -14.25 27.74
C THR A 588 -5.07 -15.55 28.55
N ALA A 589 -4.03 -16.34 28.30
CA ALA A 589 -3.74 -17.54 29.09
C ALA A 589 -3.54 -17.20 30.57
N PHE A 590 -2.74 -16.17 30.87
CA PHE A 590 -2.56 -15.62 32.21
C PHE A 590 -3.90 -15.21 32.85
N ALA A 591 -4.72 -14.43 32.14
CA ALA A 591 -6.01 -13.96 32.65
C ALA A 591 -7.00 -15.11 32.90
N LEU A 592 -6.93 -16.20 32.14
CA LEU A 592 -7.76 -17.41 32.33
C LEU A 592 -7.30 -18.27 33.52
N ALA A 593 -5.99 -18.27 33.82
CA ALA A 593 -5.44 -19.02 34.94
C ALA A 593 -5.81 -18.41 36.31
N LEU A 594 -5.95 -17.08 36.39
CA LEU A 594 -6.26 -16.37 37.64
C LEU A 594 -7.59 -16.82 38.30
N PRO A 595 -8.74 -16.86 37.60
CA PRO A 595 -9.99 -17.37 38.19
C PRO A 595 -9.90 -18.84 38.60
N VAL A 596 -9.11 -19.65 37.89
CA VAL A 596 -8.92 -21.06 38.25
C VAL A 596 -8.24 -21.19 39.61
N LEU A 597 -7.16 -20.43 39.84
CA LEU A 597 -6.49 -20.41 41.13
C LEU A 597 -7.42 -19.95 42.26
N GLN A 598 -8.23 -18.92 42.00
CA GLN A 598 -9.25 -18.44 42.96
C GLN A 598 -10.30 -19.51 43.29
N GLU A 599 -10.79 -20.23 42.29
CA GLU A 599 -11.76 -21.31 42.48
C GLU A 599 -11.14 -22.50 43.26
N LEU A 600 -9.90 -22.87 42.96
CA LEU A 600 -9.17 -23.92 43.67
C LEU A 600 -8.89 -23.56 45.13
N ASP A 601 -8.51 -22.31 45.41
CA ASP A 601 -8.34 -21.83 46.78
C ASP A 601 -9.67 -21.86 47.55
N THR A 602 -10.77 -21.45 46.92
CA THR A 602 -12.11 -21.53 47.52
C THR A 602 -12.52 -22.97 47.86
N LEU A 603 -12.23 -23.93 46.98
CA LEU A 603 -12.49 -25.36 47.22
C LEU A 603 -11.63 -25.91 48.37
N ALA A 604 -10.36 -25.52 48.43
CA ALA A 604 -9.45 -25.90 49.50
C ALA A 604 -9.88 -25.33 50.86
N GLN A 605 -10.32 -24.06 50.91
CA GLN A 605 -10.84 -23.42 52.12
C GLN A 605 -12.15 -24.06 52.60
N ALA A 606 -13.10 -24.30 51.69
CA ALA A 606 -14.37 -24.96 52.02
C ALA A 606 -14.14 -26.36 52.61
N ARG A 607 -13.16 -27.10 52.08
CA ARG A 607 -12.74 -28.39 52.64
C ARG A 607 -12.08 -28.22 54.01
N GLY A 608 -11.19 -27.25 54.19
CA GLY A 608 -10.55 -26.96 55.48
C GLY A 608 -11.56 -26.66 56.58
N ALA A 609 -12.60 -25.89 56.27
CA ALA A 609 -13.71 -25.62 57.18
C ALA A 609 -14.51 -26.89 57.50
N ALA A 610 -14.86 -27.69 56.49
CA ALA A 610 -15.58 -28.95 56.69
C ALA A 610 -14.77 -29.99 57.51
N ALA A 611 -13.45 -29.96 57.43
CA ALA A 611 -12.57 -30.85 58.21
C ALA A 611 -12.35 -30.38 59.67
N GLN A 612 -12.69 -29.13 60.01
CA GLN A 612 -12.64 -28.59 61.37
C GLN A 612 -13.97 -28.73 62.13
N GLU A 613 -15.08 -28.95 61.42
CA GLU A 613 -16.41 -29.20 62.00
C GLU A 613 -16.68 -30.69 62.33
N VAL A 614 -15.75 -31.59 61.97
CA VAL A 614 -15.75 -33.03 62.31
C VAL A 614 -14.70 -33.29 63.39
#